data_AF-A0A0F2ML57-F1
#
_entry.id   AF-A0A0F2ML57-F1
#
_cell.length_a   1.000
_cell.length_b   1.000
_cell.length_c   1.000
_cell.angle_alpha   90.00
_cell.angle_beta   90.00
_cell.angle_gamma   90.00
#
_symmetry.space_group_name_H-M   'P 1'
#
loop_
_entity.id
_entity.type
_entity.pdbx_description
1 polymer ?
#
loop_
_entity_poly.entity_id
_entity_poly.type
_entity_poly.pdbx_seq_one_letter_code
_entity_poly.pdbx_strand_id
1 'polypeptide(L)'
;MLTRNCNSITRLQMEDRNKSVQRELTSTYRNRLPGGIQNVFCVDNKQYWELWTKEGFVQHLPVTGIPRLRTHCLGKVAESRLKLAAKHVRDSIPALLAEVELWVESGARGSEAEQKKIIVEALDRAEADLEKTLVHRNVATAAISTSSMRNTFDDKIYKSVEFPNYGTHTTEAVGYHSWNEEAIKCMVDDLKQPWSDVLKTLRDVLKTLCDEHSQSLRWIERNIDRRVNQLEMKPSTPSALLKTIQTRNDVFMSDVEKCVTAMESALRTLGIKAFSGLRTGLFGMAMEHTYSSAMLMRGRGCTQRKISAINATLGDPNTFAGVIKAFRDEFLKVAQRLEQDVQGAIDNYLSAVRTAFDIVRTENAAKESESDRPFTDRVSASVTAAKRDLERLQSVFGQR
;
A
#
# COMPACT_ATOMS: atom_id res chain seq x y z
N MET A 1 -14.96 48.25 -1.69
CA MET A 1 -14.92 47.54 -2.99
C MET A 1 -13.51 47.22 -3.49
N LEU A 2 -12.48 48.01 -3.18
CA LEU A 2 -11.11 47.83 -3.72
C LEU A 2 -10.33 46.61 -3.17
N THR A 3 -10.54 46.19 -1.92
CA THR A 3 -9.85 45.03 -1.31
C THR A 3 -10.32 43.68 -1.86
N ARG A 4 -11.57 43.55 -2.33
CA ARG A 4 -12.07 42.31 -2.96
C ARG A 4 -11.48 42.08 -4.36
N ASN A 5 -11.19 43.14 -5.11
CA ASN A 5 -10.62 43.06 -6.46
C ASN A 5 -9.11 42.79 -6.49
N CYS A 6 -8.37 43.25 -5.47
CA CYS A 6 -6.93 42.96 -5.39
C CYS A 6 -6.68 41.47 -5.09
N ASN A 7 -7.45 40.88 -4.16
CA ASN A 7 -7.35 39.47 -3.81
C ASN A 7 -7.73 38.51 -4.96
N SER A 8 -8.64 38.90 -5.85
CA SER A 8 -9.01 38.10 -7.03
C SER A 8 -7.93 38.13 -8.12
N ILE A 9 -7.35 39.29 -8.39
CA ILE A 9 -6.26 39.43 -9.39
C ILE A 9 -5.00 38.67 -8.94
N THR A 10 -4.61 38.77 -7.67
CA THR A 10 -3.40 38.07 -7.18
C THR A 10 -3.62 36.56 -7.03
N ARG A 11 -4.85 36.11 -6.77
CA ARG A 11 -5.21 34.68 -6.83
C ARG A 11 -5.07 34.12 -8.25
N LEU A 12 -5.52 34.88 -9.25
CA LEU A 12 -5.36 34.51 -10.67
C LEU A 12 -3.87 34.39 -11.05
N GLN A 13 -3.01 35.28 -10.55
CA GLN A 13 -1.56 35.20 -10.80
C GLN A 13 -0.92 33.90 -10.27
N MET A 14 -1.32 33.44 -9.08
CA MET A 14 -0.83 32.16 -8.55
C MET A 14 -1.43 30.95 -9.28
N GLU A 15 -2.69 31.03 -9.69
CA GLU A 15 -3.31 30.00 -10.55
C GLU A 15 -2.62 29.90 -11.92
N ASP A 16 -2.27 31.04 -12.52
CA ASP A 16 -1.58 31.09 -13.80
C ASP A 16 -0.12 30.62 -13.68
N ARG A 17 0.57 30.96 -12.59
CA ARG A 17 1.88 30.39 -12.26
C ARG A 17 1.81 28.87 -12.12
N ASN A 18 0.86 28.35 -11.35
CA ASN A 18 0.67 26.91 -11.19
C ASN A 18 0.42 26.24 -12.55
N LYS A 19 -0.45 26.81 -13.39
CA LYS A 19 -0.74 26.29 -14.75
C LYS A 19 0.47 26.38 -15.68
N SER A 20 1.27 27.44 -15.58
CA SER A 20 2.48 27.60 -16.39
C SER A 20 3.51 26.54 -16.01
N VAL A 21 3.82 26.43 -14.72
CA VAL A 21 4.77 25.44 -14.20
C VAL A 21 4.26 24.01 -14.45
N GLN A 22 2.96 23.76 -14.30
CA GLN A 22 2.37 22.46 -14.63
C GLN A 22 2.51 22.10 -16.10
N ARG A 23 2.28 23.05 -17.03
CA ARG A 23 2.47 22.83 -18.46
C ARG A 23 3.94 22.56 -18.79
N GLU A 24 4.84 23.35 -18.21
CA GLU A 24 6.28 23.19 -18.40
C GLU A 24 6.75 21.84 -17.88
N LEU A 25 6.45 21.51 -16.63
CA LEU A 25 6.82 20.22 -16.04
C LEU A 25 6.16 19.05 -16.80
N THR A 26 4.89 19.15 -17.20
CA THR A 26 4.24 18.08 -17.98
C THR A 26 4.88 17.91 -19.36
N SER A 27 5.34 18.99 -19.98
CA SER A 27 6.09 18.92 -21.25
C SER A 27 7.46 18.27 -21.04
N THR A 28 8.20 18.71 -20.03
CA THR A 28 9.56 18.22 -19.72
C THR A 28 9.56 16.75 -19.28
N TYR A 29 8.58 16.33 -18.50
CA TYR A 29 8.53 14.98 -17.90
C TYR A 29 7.52 14.05 -18.58
N ARG A 30 6.99 14.40 -19.76
CA ARG A 30 5.92 13.67 -20.47
C ARG A 30 6.23 12.17 -20.64
N ASN A 31 7.48 11.85 -20.97
CA ASN A 31 7.93 10.48 -21.23
C ASN A 31 8.28 9.70 -19.94
N ARG A 32 8.35 10.39 -18.79
CA ARG A 32 8.77 9.82 -17.48
C ARG A 32 7.58 9.63 -16.53
N LEU A 33 6.50 10.38 -16.72
CA LEU A 33 5.26 10.26 -15.96
C LEU A 33 4.10 10.01 -16.93
N PRO A 34 3.86 8.76 -17.36
CA PRO A 34 2.67 8.42 -18.12
C PRO A 34 1.43 8.73 -17.24
N GLY A 35 0.68 9.78 -17.60
CA GLY A 35 -0.41 10.35 -16.81
C GLY A 35 -0.25 11.85 -16.48
N GLY A 36 0.92 12.44 -16.73
CA GLY A 36 1.19 13.87 -16.53
C GLY A 36 1.29 14.31 -15.07
N ILE A 37 1.72 15.57 -14.85
CA ILE A 37 1.78 16.15 -13.51
C ILE A 37 0.43 16.79 -13.22
N GLN A 38 -0.36 16.17 -12.35
CA GLN A 38 -1.75 16.57 -12.13
C GLN A 38 -1.90 17.76 -11.17
N ASN A 39 -0.98 17.94 -10.21
CA ASN A 39 -1.09 18.98 -9.20
C ASN A 39 0.25 19.70 -9.01
N VAL A 40 0.27 21.02 -9.27
CA VAL A 40 1.40 21.90 -8.99
C VAL A 40 0.97 23.01 -8.05
N PHE A 41 1.76 23.22 -7.00
CA PHE A 41 1.55 24.28 -6.02
C PHE A 41 2.81 25.14 -5.93
N CYS A 42 2.83 26.25 -6.65
CA CYS A 42 3.77 27.33 -6.41
C CYS A 42 3.45 27.95 -5.04
N VAL A 43 4.47 28.09 -4.21
CA VAL A 43 4.37 28.68 -2.88
C VAL A 43 5.46 29.73 -2.70
N ASP A 44 5.12 30.82 -2.01
CA ASP A 44 6.07 31.87 -1.65
C ASP A 44 6.24 31.89 -0.12
N ASN A 45 7.22 31.12 0.35
CA ASN A 45 7.55 31.03 1.77
C ASN A 45 8.05 32.38 2.32
N LYS A 46 8.74 33.18 1.50
CA LYS A 46 9.28 34.47 1.93
C LYS A 46 8.14 35.44 2.18
N GLN A 47 7.22 35.55 1.21
CA GLN A 47 6.04 36.40 1.31
C GLN A 47 5.12 35.99 2.46
N TYR A 48 4.99 34.69 2.75
CA TYR A 48 4.23 34.20 3.90
C TYR A 48 4.75 34.72 5.24
N TRP A 49 6.05 34.61 5.47
CA TRP A 49 6.68 35.11 6.70
C TRP A 49 6.63 36.63 6.81
N GLU A 50 6.79 37.35 5.69
CA GLU A 50 6.68 38.81 5.64
C GLU A 50 5.26 39.33 5.91
N LEU A 51 4.24 38.54 5.60
CA LEU A 51 2.83 38.89 5.86
C LEU A 51 2.36 38.44 7.25
N TRP A 52 3.02 37.45 7.87
CA TRP A 52 2.61 36.85 9.14
C TRP A 52 2.44 37.85 10.29
N THR A 53 3.27 38.89 10.31
CA THR A 53 3.27 39.94 11.35
C THR A 53 2.45 41.18 10.99
N LYS A 54 1.81 41.21 9.81
CA LYS A 54 1.05 42.38 9.33
C LYS A 54 -0.43 42.27 9.67
N GLU A 55 -1.05 43.39 10.01
CA GLU A 55 -2.51 43.48 10.15
C GLU A 55 -3.18 43.07 8.84
N GLY A 56 -4.27 42.29 8.94
CA GLY A 56 -4.95 41.76 7.76
C GLY A 56 -4.26 40.55 7.10
N PHE A 57 -3.28 39.91 7.75
CA PHE A 57 -2.61 38.68 7.29
C PHE A 57 -3.54 37.67 6.61
N VAL A 58 -4.69 37.37 7.24
CA VAL A 58 -5.68 36.40 6.72
C VAL A 58 -6.19 36.78 5.33
N GLN A 59 -6.30 38.08 5.02
CA GLN A 59 -6.77 38.58 3.72
C GLN A 59 -5.71 38.39 2.63
N HIS A 60 -4.43 38.44 2.98
CA HIS A 60 -3.31 38.27 2.05
C HIS A 60 -2.83 36.82 1.97
N LEU A 61 -3.20 35.98 2.93
CA LEU A 61 -2.80 34.57 2.99
C LEU A 61 -3.03 33.77 1.69
N PRO A 62 -4.12 33.95 0.92
CA PRO A 62 -4.34 33.24 -0.34
C PRO A 62 -3.24 33.48 -1.39
N VAL A 63 -2.57 34.64 -1.35
CA VAL A 63 -1.55 35.02 -2.35
C VAL A 63 -0.26 34.24 -2.20
N THR A 64 -0.02 33.62 -1.05
CA THR A 64 1.20 32.85 -0.76
C THR A 64 1.19 31.45 -1.36
N GLY A 65 0.04 30.97 -1.84
CA GLY A 65 -0.16 29.59 -2.31
C GLY A 65 -0.17 28.52 -1.20
N ILE A 66 0.32 28.84 0.01
CA ILE A 66 0.42 27.90 1.14
C ILE A 66 -0.94 27.35 1.59
N PRO A 67 -2.04 28.12 1.68
CA PRO A 67 -3.34 27.56 2.02
C PRO A 67 -3.80 26.47 1.05
N ARG A 68 -3.59 26.66 -0.26
CA ARG A 68 -3.97 25.65 -1.27
C ARG A 68 -3.15 24.38 -1.13
N LEU A 69 -1.83 24.52 -0.90
CA LEU A 69 -0.98 23.38 -0.61
C LEU A 69 -1.43 22.65 0.67
N ARG A 70 -1.68 23.38 1.76
CA ARG A 70 -2.18 22.80 3.03
C ARG A 70 -3.52 22.12 2.85
N THR A 71 -4.49 22.74 2.19
CA THR A 71 -5.80 22.13 1.89
C THR A 71 -5.65 20.88 1.04
N HIS A 72 -4.75 20.85 0.06
CA HIS A 72 -4.47 19.66 -0.72
C HIS A 72 -3.84 18.54 0.12
N CYS A 73 -2.84 18.86 0.94
CA CYS A 73 -2.21 17.88 1.85
C CYS A 73 -3.22 17.34 2.86
N LEU A 74 -4.03 18.20 3.48
CA LEU A 74 -5.11 17.81 4.38
C LEU A 74 -6.17 16.98 3.66
N GLY A 75 -6.50 17.32 2.41
CA GLY A 75 -7.43 16.57 1.57
C GLY A 75 -6.93 15.15 1.28
N LYS A 76 -5.64 14.99 0.97
CA LYS A 76 -5.03 13.65 0.79
C LYS A 76 -5.06 12.82 2.07
N VAL A 77 -4.76 13.44 3.21
CA VAL A 77 -4.86 12.77 4.51
C VAL A 77 -6.31 12.41 4.81
N ALA A 78 -7.26 13.33 4.57
CA ALA A 78 -8.69 13.09 4.75
C ALA A 78 -9.20 11.96 3.85
N GLU A 79 -8.78 11.90 2.59
CA GLU A 79 -9.11 10.81 1.67
C GLU A 79 -8.56 9.47 2.16
N SER A 80 -7.30 9.44 2.61
CA SER A 80 -6.71 8.22 3.18
C SER A 80 -7.44 7.74 4.44
N ARG A 81 -7.84 8.68 5.32
CA ARG A 81 -8.61 8.39 6.53
C ARG A 81 -10.04 7.97 6.21
N LEU A 82 -10.67 8.59 5.20
CA LEU A 82 -11.99 8.21 4.74
C LEU A 82 -11.99 6.81 4.13
N LYS A 83 -10.97 6.46 3.32
CA LYS A 83 -10.79 5.09 2.81
C LYS A 83 -10.62 4.08 3.94
N LEU A 84 -9.83 4.41 4.97
CA LEU A 84 -9.67 3.54 6.14
C LEU A 84 -10.97 3.37 6.93
N ALA A 85 -11.71 4.46 7.15
CA ALA A 85 -13.00 4.44 7.84
C ALA A 85 -14.07 3.66 7.04
N ALA A 86 -14.17 3.92 5.74
CA ALA A 86 -15.08 3.21 4.85
C ALA A 86 -14.76 1.71 4.81
N LYS A 87 -13.48 1.34 4.81
CA LYS A 87 -13.05 -0.06 4.93
C LYS A 87 -13.50 -0.67 6.27
N HIS A 88 -13.30 0.02 7.38
CA HIS A 88 -13.70 -0.48 8.70
C HIS A 88 -15.22 -0.71 8.79
N VAL A 89 -16.01 0.21 8.22
CA VAL A 89 -17.47 0.08 8.09
C VAL A 89 -17.86 -1.06 7.15
N ARG A 90 -17.11 -1.27 6.06
CA ARG A 90 -17.40 -2.31 5.08
C ARG A 90 -17.07 -3.72 5.58
N ASP A 91 -15.94 -3.88 6.27
CA ASP A 91 -15.37 -5.21 6.51
C ASP A 91 -15.38 -5.56 8.02
N SER A 92 -14.82 -4.71 8.88
CA SER A 92 -14.58 -5.03 10.30
C SER A 92 -15.84 -5.05 11.17
N ILE A 93 -16.72 -4.06 11.01
CA ILE A 93 -17.99 -3.99 11.76
C ILE A 93 -18.89 -5.19 11.41
N PRO A 94 -19.15 -5.52 10.14
CA PRO A 94 -19.95 -6.70 9.83
C PRO A 94 -19.33 -8.01 10.31
N ALA A 95 -17.99 -8.15 10.29
CA ALA A 95 -17.33 -9.33 10.85
C ALA A 95 -17.59 -9.48 12.36
N LEU A 96 -17.52 -8.38 13.13
CA LEU A 96 -17.87 -8.39 14.56
C LEU A 96 -19.34 -8.75 14.78
N LEU A 97 -20.25 -8.14 14.02
CA LEU A 97 -21.68 -8.42 14.15
C LEU A 97 -22.05 -9.86 13.76
N ALA A 98 -21.30 -10.46 12.84
CA ALA A 98 -21.47 -11.87 12.46
C ALA A 98 -21.05 -12.82 13.59
N GLU A 99 -19.94 -12.53 14.28
CA GLU A 99 -19.51 -13.34 15.44
C GLU A 99 -20.48 -13.26 16.62
N VAL A 100 -21.01 -12.06 16.92
CA VAL A 100 -22.01 -11.90 17.98
C VAL A 100 -23.31 -12.60 17.60
N GLU A 101 -23.74 -12.53 16.33
CA GLU A 101 -24.87 -13.32 15.82
C GLU A 101 -24.61 -14.83 15.96
N LEU A 102 -23.41 -15.29 15.59
CA LEU A 102 -23.02 -16.69 15.72
C LEU A 102 -23.07 -17.16 17.18
N TRP A 103 -22.63 -16.34 18.13
CA TRP A 103 -22.73 -16.65 19.56
C TRP A 103 -24.19 -16.78 20.02
N VAL A 104 -25.07 -15.84 19.62
CA VAL A 104 -26.52 -15.90 19.93
C VAL A 104 -27.15 -17.17 19.35
N GLU A 105 -26.88 -17.48 18.07
CA GLU A 105 -27.44 -18.64 17.36
C GLU A 105 -26.89 -19.97 17.88
N SER A 106 -25.64 -20.00 18.34
CA SER A 106 -25.03 -21.18 18.97
C SER A 106 -25.57 -21.43 20.39
N GLY A 107 -26.06 -20.38 21.06
CA GLY A 107 -26.72 -20.45 22.36
C GLY A 107 -28.22 -20.79 22.30
N ALA A 108 -28.85 -20.75 21.12
CA ALA A 108 -30.24 -21.14 20.94
C ALA A 108 -30.37 -22.68 20.96
N ARG A 109 -31.05 -23.23 21.96
CA ARG A 109 -31.23 -24.69 22.14
C ARG A 109 -31.64 -25.38 20.83
N GLY A 110 -30.86 -26.37 20.38
CA GLY A 110 -31.30 -27.16 19.23
C GLY A 110 -30.40 -28.23 18.62
N SER A 111 -29.11 -28.36 18.96
CA SER A 111 -28.28 -29.43 18.36
C SER A 111 -28.28 -30.68 19.25
N GLU A 112 -28.73 -31.81 18.70
CA GLU A 112 -28.49 -33.13 19.29
C GLU A 112 -26.97 -33.35 19.41
N ALA A 113 -26.50 -34.06 20.44
CA ALA A 113 -25.06 -34.19 20.72
C ALA A 113 -24.28 -34.77 19.51
N GLU A 114 -24.92 -35.65 18.75
CA GLU A 114 -24.37 -36.26 17.53
C GLU A 114 -24.22 -35.26 16.37
N GLN A 115 -25.22 -34.39 16.16
CA GLN A 115 -25.16 -33.32 15.17
C GLN A 115 -24.02 -32.32 15.47
N LYS A 116 -23.82 -32.00 16.76
CA LYS A 116 -22.74 -31.11 17.21
C LYS A 116 -21.39 -31.72 16.90
N LYS A 117 -21.20 -33.01 17.20
CA LYS A 117 -19.95 -33.74 16.93
C LYS A 117 -19.59 -33.70 15.44
N ILE A 118 -20.56 -33.93 14.56
CA ILE A 118 -20.34 -33.92 13.11
C ILE A 118 -19.96 -32.52 12.60
N ILE A 119 -20.56 -31.46 13.14
CA ILE A 119 -20.15 -30.08 12.83
C ILE A 119 -18.72 -29.83 13.32
N VAL A 120 -18.38 -30.17 14.57
CA VAL A 120 -17.04 -29.94 15.13
C VAL A 120 -15.96 -30.61 14.27
N GLU A 121 -16.17 -31.88 13.87
CA GLU A 121 -15.25 -32.57 12.95
C GLU A 121 -15.15 -31.92 11.57
N ALA A 122 -16.15 -31.14 11.15
CA ALA A 122 -16.10 -30.37 9.90
C ALA A 122 -15.24 -29.12 10.06
N LEU A 123 -15.40 -28.43 11.20
CA LEU A 123 -14.60 -27.26 11.55
C LEU A 123 -13.13 -27.63 11.71
N ASP A 124 -12.83 -28.74 12.39
CA ASP A 124 -11.46 -29.21 12.58
C ASP A 124 -10.77 -29.52 11.24
N ARG A 125 -11.50 -30.15 10.31
CA ARG A 125 -11.00 -30.38 8.95
C ARG A 125 -10.82 -29.08 8.16
N ALA A 126 -11.78 -28.17 8.25
CA ALA A 126 -11.70 -26.87 7.58
C ALA A 126 -10.52 -26.05 8.09
N GLU A 127 -10.29 -26.04 9.40
CA GLU A 127 -9.16 -25.35 10.02
C GLU A 127 -7.82 -25.94 9.57
N ALA A 128 -7.69 -27.26 9.61
CA ALA A 128 -6.47 -27.95 9.16
C ALA A 128 -6.17 -27.68 7.68
N ASP A 129 -7.20 -27.65 6.82
CA ASP A 129 -7.03 -27.34 5.40
C ASP A 129 -6.70 -25.85 5.16
N LEU A 130 -7.26 -24.92 5.93
CA LEU A 130 -6.88 -23.50 5.89
C LEU A 130 -5.41 -23.31 6.29
N GLU A 131 -5.00 -23.89 7.41
CA GLU A 131 -3.63 -23.78 7.90
C GLU A 131 -2.63 -24.42 6.93
N LYS A 132 -2.97 -25.59 6.38
CA LYS A 132 -2.16 -26.24 5.36
C LYS A 132 -2.04 -25.40 4.09
N THR A 133 -3.14 -24.77 3.65
CA THR A 133 -3.17 -23.97 2.43
C THR A 133 -2.42 -22.67 2.60
N LEU A 134 -2.60 -21.95 3.71
CA LEU A 134 -2.05 -20.61 3.93
C LEU A 134 -0.62 -20.61 4.49
N VAL A 135 -0.24 -21.64 5.24
CA VAL A 135 1.07 -21.69 5.94
C VAL A 135 2.02 -22.72 5.33
N HIS A 136 1.53 -23.90 4.93
CA HIS A 136 2.41 -25.04 4.62
C HIS A 136 2.57 -25.34 3.12
N ARG A 137 1.59 -25.00 2.29
CA ARG A 137 1.57 -25.31 0.84
C ARG A 137 1.48 -24.10 -0.06
N ASN A 138 1.45 -22.88 0.48
CA ASN A 138 1.25 -21.72 -0.34
C ASN A 138 2.53 -21.37 -1.10
N VAL A 139 2.61 -21.81 -2.36
CA VAL A 139 3.72 -21.48 -3.28
C VAL A 139 3.88 -19.96 -3.40
N ALA A 140 2.78 -19.21 -3.33
CA ALA A 140 2.84 -17.75 -3.37
C ALA A 140 3.45 -17.15 -2.08
N THR A 141 3.17 -17.68 -0.88
CA THR A 141 3.87 -17.23 0.35
C THR A 141 5.38 -17.50 0.30
N ALA A 142 5.78 -18.67 -0.22
CA ALA A 142 7.20 -18.99 -0.42
C ALA A 142 7.84 -18.06 -1.46
N ALA A 143 7.10 -17.72 -2.52
CA ALA A 143 7.55 -16.82 -3.57
C ALA A 143 7.70 -15.36 -3.11
N ILE A 144 6.91 -14.90 -2.13
CA ILE A 144 7.09 -13.60 -1.45
C ILE A 144 8.05 -13.66 -0.26
N SER A 145 8.76 -14.77 -0.02
CA SER A 145 9.83 -14.74 1.00
C SER A 145 10.93 -13.75 0.58
N THR A 146 11.54 -13.09 1.55
CA THR A 146 12.67 -12.17 1.28
C THR A 146 13.78 -12.87 0.51
N SER A 147 14.03 -14.15 0.79
CA SER A 147 14.98 -14.99 0.05
C SER A 147 14.59 -15.23 -1.41
N SER A 148 13.32 -15.50 -1.69
CA SER A 148 12.83 -15.70 -3.05
C SER A 148 12.90 -14.40 -3.85
N MET A 149 12.42 -13.30 -3.28
CA MET A 149 12.49 -11.98 -3.90
C MET A 149 13.93 -11.52 -4.14
N ARG A 150 14.86 -11.84 -3.22
CA ARG A 150 16.29 -11.63 -3.41
C ARG A 150 16.81 -12.36 -4.64
N ASN A 151 16.45 -13.63 -4.82
CA ASN A 151 16.85 -14.41 -5.98
C ASN A 151 16.24 -13.84 -7.27
N THR A 152 14.97 -13.41 -7.26
CA THR A 152 14.33 -12.73 -8.41
C THR A 152 15.06 -11.44 -8.77
N PHE A 153 15.41 -10.62 -7.78
CA PHE A 153 16.18 -9.39 -8.00
C PHE A 153 17.57 -9.70 -8.54
N ASP A 154 18.27 -10.67 -7.95
CA ASP A 154 19.62 -11.04 -8.39
C ASP A 154 19.61 -11.61 -9.81
N ASP A 155 18.63 -12.44 -10.15
CA ASP A 155 18.49 -13.03 -11.48
C ASP A 155 18.13 -11.99 -12.56
N LYS A 156 17.18 -11.10 -12.26
CA LYS A 156 16.65 -10.14 -13.24
C LYS A 156 17.44 -8.84 -13.29
N ILE A 157 17.89 -8.32 -12.16
CA ILE A 157 18.56 -7.02 -12.09
C ILE A 157 20.07 -7.20 -12.06
N TYR A 158 20.58 -7.98 -11.11
CA TYR A 158 22.02 -8.05 -10.85
C TYR A 158 22.80 -8.69 -11.99
N LYS A 159 22.23 -9.69 -12.67
CA LYS A 159 22.85 -10.34 -13.85
C LYS A 159 22.71 -9.53 -15.16
N SER A 160 21.76 -8.61 -15.24
CA SER A 160 21.52 -7.79 -16.43
C SER A 160 22.41 -6.55 -16.51
N VAL A 161 23.26 -6.30 -15.52
CA VAL A 161 24.23 -5.22 -15.55
C VAL A 161 25.49 -5.67 -16.31
N GLU A 162 25.52 -5.41 -17.60
CA GLU A 162 26.79 -5.31 -18.35
C GLU A 162 27.24 -3.83 -18.33
N PHE A 163 28.53 -3.55 -18.22
CA PHE A 163 29.06 -2.18 -18.16
C PHE A 163 29.78 -1.82 -19.48
N PRO A 164 29.12 -1.23 -20.50
CA PRO A 164 29.80 -0.79 -21.71
C PRO A 164 30.25 0.68 -21.57
N ASN A 165 31.56 0.89 -21.60
CA ASN A 165 32.26 2.15 -21.90
C ASN A 165 31.92 3.40 -21.07
N TYR A 166 32.77 3.59 -20.05
CA TYR A 166 32.94 4.73 -19.14
C TYR A 166 32.72 6.11 -19.78
N GLY A 167 31.54 6.67 -19.50
CA GLY A 167 31.01 7.92 -20.03
C GLY A 167 32.04 9.02 -20.24
N THR A 168 32.31 9.31 -21.51
CA THR A 168 33.05 10.51 -21.94
C THR A 168 32.07 11.40 -22.71
N HIS A 169 31.85 12.63 -22.25
CA HIS A 169 31.03 13.60 -22.97
C HIS A 169 31.59 15.02 -22.85
N THR A 170 31.60 15.74 -23.97
CA THR A 170 31.94 17.16 -24.11
C THR A 170 31.12 17.77 -25.23
N THR A 171 30.51 18.95 -25.01
CA THR A 171 30.60 20.17 -25.85
C THR A 171 29.67 21.29 -25.34
N GLU A 172 29.98 22.52 -25.78
CA GLU A 172 29.25 23.77 -25.55
C GLU A 172 28.02 23.87 -26.47
N ALA A 173 26.90 24.40 -25.94
CA ALA A 173 25.67 24.82 -26.65
C ALA A 173 24.46 23.86 -26.59
N VAL A 174 23.96 23.49 -25.41
CA VAL A 174 22.66 22.81 -25.31
C VAL A 174 21.96 23.13 -23.97
N GLY A 175 20.61 23.20 -23.97
CA GLY A 175 19.71 23.70 -22.92
C GLY A 175 19.73 22.98 -21.56
N TYR A 176 18.59 22.46 -21.06
CA TYR A 176 18.54 21.80 -19.74
C TYR A 176 19.22 20.42 -19.80
N HIS A 177 20.23 20.22 -18.94
CA HIS A 177 20.97 18.96 -18.78
C HIS A 177 20.99 18.53 -17.32
N SER A 178 20.83 17.23 -17.09
CA SER A 178 21.08 16.60 -15.79
C SER A 178 22.23 15.62 -15.95
N TRP A 179 23.40 15.99 -15.43
CA TRP A 179 24.62 15.19 -15.56
C TRP A 179 24.48 13.81 -14.93
N ASN A 180 23.67 13.70 -13.87
CA ASN A 180 23.31 12.40 -13.29
C ASN A 180 22.49 11.55 -14.25
N GLU A 181 21.52 12.13 -14.97
CA GLU A 181 20.67 11.39 -15.91
C GLU A 181 21.46 10.88 -17.11
N GLU A 182 22.41 11.69 -17.58
CA GLU A 182 23.33 11.30 -18.66
C GLU A 182 24.29 10.20 -18.20
N ALA A 183 24.85 10.33 -16.99
CA ALA A 183 25.79 9.36 -16.45
C ALA A 183 25.16 7.98 -16.17
N ILE A 184 23.88 7.91 -15.82
CA ILE A 184 23.19 6.64 -15.55
C ILE A 184 22.40 6.11 -16.74
N LYS A 185 22.39 6.80 -17.89
CA LYS A 185 21.46 6.51 -18.99
C LYS A 185 21.53 5.05 -19.44
N CYS A 186 22.74 4.53 -19.69
CA CYS A 186 22.93 3.14 -20.10
C CYS A 186 22.40 2.16 -19.04
N MET A 187 22.77 2.36 -17.77
CA MET A 187 22.25 1.55 -16.66
C MET A 187 20.72 1.59 -16.57
N VAL A 188 20.10 2.77 -16.79
CA VAL A 188 18.64 2.90 -16.80
C VAL A 188 18.03 2.15 -17.98
N ASP A 189 18.60 2.28 -19.17
CA ASP A 189 18.12 1.61 -20.37
C ASP A 189 18.19 0.08 -20.22
N ASP A 190 19.29 -0.43 -19.62
CA ASP A 190 19.51 -1.86 -19.37
C ASP A 190 18.56 -2.42 -18.29
N LEU A 191 18.26 -1.63 -17.25
CA LEU A 191 17.49 -2.09 -16.09
C LEU A 191 15.99 -1.81 -16.16
N LYS A 192 15.52 -0.98 -17.11
CA LYS A 192 14.11 -0.60 -17.19
C LYS A 192 13.18 -1.79 -17.43
N GLN A 193 13.53 -2.65 -18.40
CA GLN A 193 12.72 -3.83 -18.70
C GLN A 193 12.81 -4.88 -17.58
N PRO A 194 14.00 -5.27 -17.10
CA PRO A 194 14.11 -6.19 -15.98
C PRO A 194 13.39 -5.72 -14.71
N TRP A 195 13.41 -4.41 -14.41
CA TRP A 195 12.65 -3.86 -13.30
C TRP A 195 11.14 -4.04 -13.49
N SER A 196 10.62 -3.76 -14.68
CA SER A 196 9.21 -4.00 -15.00
C SER A 196 8.82 -5.47 -14.84
N ASP A 197 9.71 -6.40 -15.20
CA ASP A 197 9.47 -7.83 -15.03
C ASP A 197 9.40 -8.22 -13.55
N VAL A 198 10.30 -7.69 -12.70
CA VAL A 198 10.24 -7.87 -11.24
C VAL A 198 8.90 -7.39 -10.68
N LEU A 199 8.46 -6.17 -11.06
CA LEU A 199 7.18 -5.63 -10.60
C LEU A 199 5.99 -6.51 -11.01
N LYS A 200 6.02 -7.06 -12.23
CA LYS A 200 5.00 -7.94 -12.74
C LYS A 200 4.97 -9.26 -11.97
N THR A 201 6.12 -9.91 -11.78
CA THR A 201 6.23 -11.16 -11.04
C THR A 201 5.67 -11.03 -9.62
N LEU A 202 5.99 -9.95 -8.91
CA LEU A 202 5.47 -9.72 -7.55
C LEU A 202 3.95 -9.58 -7.53
N ARG A 203 3.38 -8.85 -8.50
CA ARG A 203 1.93 -8.70 -8.61
C ARG A 203 1.24 -10.03 -8.93
N ASP A 204 1.81 -10.81 -9.84
CA ASP A 204 1.26 -12.10 -10.25
C ASP A 204 1.28 -13.10 -9.08
N VAL A 205 2.36 -13.12 -8.28
CA VAL A 205 2.46 -13.97 -7.08
C VAL A 205 1.37 -13.60 -6.04
N LEU A 206 1.20 -12.31 -5.72
CA LEU A 206 0.18 -11.87 -4.76
C LEU A 206 -1.25 -12.15 -5.26
N LYS A 207 -1.46 -12.08 -6.58
CA LYS A 207 -2.73 -12.47 -7.19
C LYS A 207 -2.99 -13.97 -7.04
N THR A 208 -1.98 -14.81 -7.27
CA THR A 208 -2.08 -16.25 -7.07
C THR A 208 -2.42 -16.60 -5.62
N LEU A 209 -1.83 -15.92 -4.63
CA LEU A 209 -2.18 -16.08 -3.22
C LEU A 209 -3.69 -15.86 -2.97
N CYS A 210 -4.22 -14.74 -3.48
CA CYS A 210 -5.63 -14.39 -3.39
C CYS A 210 -6.55 -15.43 -4.06
N ASP A 211 -6.17 -15.90 -5.25
CA ASP A 211 -6.94 -16.86 -6.03
C ASP A 211 -6.98 -18.24 -5.36
N GLU A 212 -5.84 -18.73 -4.85
CA GLU A 212 -5.72 -20.00 -4.11
C GLU A 212 -6.52 -19.97 -2.79
N HIS A 213 -6.45 -18.85 -2.06
CA HIS A 213 -7.24 -18.68 -0.84
C HIS A 213 -8.74 -18.69 -1.14
N SER A 214 -9.17 -17.93 -2.14
CA SER A 214 -10.58 -17.87 -2.56
C SER A 214 -11.12 -19.24 -3.00
N GLN A 215 -10.28 -20.08 -3.63
CA GLN A 215 -10.65 -21.46 -3.97
C GLN A 215 -10.82 -22.33 -2.72
N SER A 216 -9.94 -22.18 -1.75
CA SER A 216 -9.96 -22.95 -0.50
C SER A 216 -11.18 -22.59 0.34
N LEU A 217 -11.52 -21.30 0.43
CA LEU A 217 -12.75 -20.83 1.08
C LEU A 217 -14.00 -21.45 0.46
N ARG A 218 -14.14 -21.39 -0.87
CA ARG A 218 -15.27 -22.00 -1.58
C ARG A 218 -15.38 -23.50 -1.35
N TRP A 219 -14.26 -24.18 -1.15
CA TRP A 219 -14.26 -25.59 -0.80
C TRP A 219 -14.81 -25.82 0.61
N ILE A 220 -14.41 -24.99 1.59
CA ILE A 220 -14.89 -25.06 2.98
C ILE A 220 -16.39 -24.80 3.04
N GLU A 221 -16.87 -23.73 2.41
CA GLU A 221 -18.29 -23.38 2.35
C GLU A 221 -19.13 -24.55 1.87
N ARG A 222 -18.75 -25.14 0.73
CA ARG A 222 -19.43 -26.31 0.16
C ARG A 222 -19.38 -27.53 1.07
N ASN A 223 -18.31 -27.71 1.84
CA ASN A 223 -18.15 -28.85 2.73
C ASN A 223 -19.08 -28.73 3.94
N ILE A 224 -19.12 -27.53 4.55
CA ILE A 224 -20.03 -27.21 5.65
C ILE A 224 -21.48 -27.33 5.17
N ASP A 225 -21.84 -26.70 4.04
CA ASP A 225 -23.19 -26.79 3.46
C ASP A 225 -23.64 -28.24 3.22
N ARG A 226 -22.76 -29.08 2.67
CA ARG A 226 -23.07 -30.50 2.43
C ARG A 226 -23.38 -31.23 3.74
N ARG A 227 -22.60 -31.00 4.79
CA ARG A 227 -22.80 -31.67 6.09
C ARG A 227 -24.05 -31.17 6.79
N VAL A 228 -24.35 -29.87 6.68
CA VAL A 228 -25.59 -29.27 7.22
C VAL A 228 -26.82 -29.86 6.56
N ASN A 229 -26.81 -29.96 5.22
CA ASN A 229 -27.91 -30.55 4.46
C ASN A 229 -28.11 -32.05 4.76
N GLN A 230 -27.04 -32.79 5.06
CA GLN A 230 -27.12 -34.21 5.43
C GLN A 230 -27.75 -34.46 6.80
N LEU A 231 -27.72 -33.47 7.70
CA LEU A 231 -28.15 -33.62 9.10
C LEU A 231 -29.53 -33.03 9.38
N GLU A 232 -30.25 -32.51 8.38
CA GLU A 232 -31.53 -31.79 8.52
C GLU A 232 -31.50 -30.71 9.61
N MET A 233 -30.34 -30.09 9.82
CA MET A 233 -30.17 -29.11 10.90
C MET A 233 -30.95 -27.83 10.61
N LYS A 234 -31.40 -27.17 11.69
CA LYS A 234 -31.95 -25.81 11.57
C LYS A 234 -30.92 -24.91 10.88
N PRO A 235 -31.32 -24.18 9.83
CA PRO A 235 -30.37 -23.46 8.97
C PRO A 235 -29.69 -22.25 9.64
N SER A 236 -30.10 -21.86 10.85
CA SER A 236 -29.69 -20.58 11.44
C SER A 236 -28.23 -20.56 11.91
N THR A 237 -27.77 -21.54 12.70
CA THR A 237 -26.37 -21.61 13.18
C THR A 237 -25.36 -21.83 12.06
N PRO A 238 -25.55 -22.77 11.10
CA PRO A 238 -24.59 -22.97 10.02
C PRO A 238 -24.53 -21.79 9.04
N SER A 239 -25.67 -21.12 8.79
CA SER A 239 -25.70 -19.88 8.00
C SER A 239 -24.94 -18.74 8.69
N ALA A 240 -25.13 -18.56 10.00
CA ALA A 240 -24.39 -17.56 10.78
C ALA A 240 -22.88 -17.84 10.78
N LEU A 241 -22.48 -19.11 10.86
CA LEU A 241 -21.08 -19.52 10.79
C LEU A 241 -20.47 -19.21 9.41
N LEU A 242 -21.12 -19.62 8.33
CA LEU A 242 -20.65 -19.36 6.97
C LEU A 242 -20.51 -17.86 6.71
N LYS A 243 -21.50 -17.08 7.14
CA LYS A 243 -21.46 -15.61 7.08
C LYS A 243 -20.29 -15.03 7.89
N THR A 244 -19.99 -15.59 9.05
CA THR A 244 -18.84 -15.17 9.87
C THR A 244 -17.53 -15.45 9.15
N ILE A 245 -17.37 -16.65 8.58
CA ILE A 245 -16.18 -17.02 7.80
C ILE A 245 -16.01 -16.09 6.58
N GLN A 246 -17.10 -15.83 5.84
CA GLN A 246 -17.12 -14.94 4.68
C GLN A 246 -16.70 -13.51 5.05
N THR A 247 -17.31 -12.93 6.07
CA THR A 247 -16.97 -11.58 6.53
C THR A 247 -15.53 -11.49 7.03
N ARG A 248 -14.99 -12.54 7.67
CA ARG A 248 -13.57 -12.61 8.03
C ARG A 248 -12.64 -12.73 6.82
N ASN A 249 -13.06 -13.47 5.79
CA ASN A 249 -12.33 -13.50 4.52
C ASN A 249 -12.32 -12.12 3.84
N ASP A 250 -13.42 -11.38 3.86
CA ASP A 250 -13.46 -10.02 3.29
C ASP A 250 -12.45 -9.09 3.98
N VAL A 251 -12.33 -9.18 5.31
CA VAL A 251 -11.30 -8.47 6.08
C VAL A 251 -9.89 -8.88 5.63
N PHE A 252 -9.62 -10.19 5.51
CA PHE A 252 -8.33 -10.72 5.07
C PHE A 252 -7.95 -10.23 3.66
N MET A 253 -8.84 -10.40 2.68
CA MET A 253 -8.63 -9.98 1.30
C MET A 253 -8.33 -8.48 1.21
N SER A 254 -9.08 -7.70 1.98
CA SER A 254 -8.90 -6.27 2.06
C SER A 254 -7.56 -5.90 2.71
N ASP A 255 -7.04 -6.68 3.66
CA ASP A 255 -5.72 -6.45 4.27
C ASP A 255 -4.57 -6.85 3.33
N VAL A 256 -4.72 -7.93 2.56
CA VAL A 256 -3.79 -8.28 1.48
C VAL A 256 -3.75 -7.18 0.41
N GLU A 257 -4.90 -6.62 0.02
CA GLU A 257 -4.98 -5.50 -0.93
C GLU A 257 -4.23 -4.25 -0.44
N LYS A 258 -4.29 -3.96 0.88
CA LYS A 258 -3.46 -2.90 1.48
C LYS A 258 -1.97 -3.20 1.34
N CYS A 259 -1.56 -4.44 1.57
CA CYS A 259 -0.16 -4.87 1.43
C CYS A 259 0.32 -4.65 -0.01
N VAL A 260 -0.48 -5.04 -1.00
CA VAL A 260 -0.22 -4.82 -2.43
C VAL A 260 -0.06 -3.32 -2.71
N THR A 261 -1.01 -2.49 -2.28
CA THR A 261 -0.97 -1.04 -2.51
C THR A 261 0.26 -0.38 -1.87
N ALA A 262 0.60 -0.78 -0.64
CA ALA A 262 1.77 -0.28 0.07
C ALA A 262 3.07 -0.68 -0.65
N MET A 263 3.16 -1.94 -1.10
CA MET A 263 4.28 -2.44 -1.88
C MET A 263 4.42 -1.68 -3.21
N GLU A 264 3.35 -1.53 -4.00
CA GLU A 264 3.40 -0.82 -5.28
C GLU A 264 3.87 0.63 -5.11
N SER A 265 3.40 1.31 -4.06
CA SER A 265 3.85 2.66 -3.72
C SER A 265 5.35 2.71 -3.36
N ALA A 266 5.81 1.76 -2.56
CA ALA A 266 7.20 1.65 -2.15
C ALA A 266 8.12 1.34 -3.34
N LEU A 267 7.74 0.37 -4.18
CA LEU A 267 8.47 0.00 -5.40
C LEU A 267 8.49 1.14 -6.41
N ARG A 268 7.38 1.87 -6.61
CA ARG A 268 7.35 3.06 -7.45
C ARG A 268 8.34 4.13 -6.96
N THR A 269 8.38 4.35 -5.65
CA THR A 269 9.33 5.28 -5.03
C THR A 269 10.78 4.82 -5.23
N LEU A 270 11.03 3.52 -5.06
CA LEU A 270 12.35 2.93 -5.26
C LEU A 270 12.80 3.04 -6.73
N GLY A 271 11.93 2.75 -7.69
CA GLY A 271 12.21 2.93 -9.11
C GLY A 271 12.56 4.37 -9.46
N ILE A 272 11.87 5.36 -8.87
CA ILE A 272 12.24 6.78 -9.01
C ILE A 272 13.64 7.03 -8.43
N LYS A 273 13.94 6.54 -7.22
CA LYS A 273 15.27 6.71 -6.61
C LYS A 273 16.38 6.06 -7.42
N ALA A 274 16.13 4.90 -8.03
CA ALA A 274 17.11 4.12 -8.77
C ALA A 274 17.37 4.66 -10.19
N PHE A 275 16.32 5.12 -10.89
CA PHE A 275 16.40 5.43 -12.32
C PHE A 275 16.28 6.92 -12.66
N SER A 276 16.30 7.81 -11.66
CA SER A 276 16.33 9.26 -11.90
C SER A 276 17.68 9.85 -11.53
N GLY A 277 18.07 10.93 -12.22
CA GLY A 277 19.25 11.70 -11.85
C GLY A 277 19.00 12.68 -10.69
N LEU A 278 17.98 12.45 -9.87
CA LEU A 278 17.70 13.28 -8.70
C LEU A 278 18.91 13.26 -7.75
N ARG A 279 19.24 14.42 -7.18
CA ARG A 279 20.29 14.52 -6.14
C ARG A 279 20.01 13.60 -4.94
N THR A 280 18.74 13.41 -4.60
CA THR A 280 18.29 12.50 -3.53
C THR A 280 18.06 11.05 -4.00
N GLY A 281 18.29 10.76 -5.28
CA GLY A 281 18.30 9.40 -5.82
C GLY A 281 19.55 8.64 -5.43
N LEU A 282 19.58 7.32 -5.69
CA LEU A 282 20.69 6.45 -5.30
C LEU A 282 22.02 6.91 -5.93
N PHE A 283 21.99 7.23 -7.22
CA PHE A 283 23.16 7.75 -7.92
C PHE A 283 23.55 9.17 -7.47
N GLY A 284 22.57 10.04 -7.24
CA GLY A 284 22.81 11.39 -6.73
C GLY A 284 23.50 11.37 -5.35
N MET A 285 23.08 10.46 -4.46
CA MET A 285 23.73 10.25 -3.16
C MET A 285 25.14 9.68 -3.31
N ALA A 286 25.38 8.77 -4.26
CA ALA A 286 26.71 8.25 -4.53
C ALA A 286 27.68 9.34 -5.02
N MET A 287 27.17 10.32 -5.79
CA MET A 287 27.96 11.44 -6.31
C MET A 287 28.05 12.65 -5.36
N GLU A 288 27.29 12.68 -4.26
CA GLU A 288 27.11 13.85 -3.38
C GLU A 288 28.45 14.35 -2.79
N HIS A 289 29.32 13.42 -2.38
CA HIS A 289 30.64 13.77 -1.85
C HIS A 289 31.52 14.45 -2.91
N THR A 290 31.50 13.92 -4.13
CA THR A 290 32.26 14.47 -5.27
C THR A 290 31.73 15.84 -5.67
N TYR A 291 30.40 16.03 -5.70
CA TYR A 291 29.80 17.33 -5.96
C TYR A 291 30.14 18.36 -4.89
N SER A 292 30.03 17.98 -3.61
CA SER A 292 30.38 18.85 -2.48
C SER A 292 31.85 19.27 -2.53
N SER A 293 32.75 18.32 -2.78
CA SER A 293 34.18 18.56 -2.91
C SER A 293 34.51 19.47 -4.10
N ALA A 294 33.88 19.22 -5.26
CA ALA A 294 34.04 20.05 -6.44
C ALA A 294 33.57 21.50 -6.19
N MET A 295 32.44 21.71 -5.51
CA MET A 295 31.91 23.06 -5.22
C MET A 295 32.87 23.93 -4.39
N LEU A 296 33.66 23.30 -3.51
CA LEU A 296 34.64 23.98 -2.65
C LEU A 296 35.92 24.39 -3.40
N MET A 297 36.19 23.84 -4.59
CA MET A 297 37.40 24.16 -5.36
C MET A 297 37.38 25.61 -5.88
N ARG A 298 38.50 26.31 -5.72
CA ARG A 298 38.74 27.71 -6.17
C ARG A 298 40.12 27.82 -6.86
N GLY A 299 40.33 28.88 -7.64
CA GLY A 299 41.63 29.21 -8.26
C GLY A 299 41.80 28.85 -9.75
N ARG A 300 43.00 29.09 -10.29
CA ARG A 300 43.34 28.85 -11.71
C ARG A 300 43.28 27.34 -12.02
N GLY A 301 42.69 26.98 -13.16
CA GLY A 301 42.49 25.56 -13.55
C GLY A 301 41.37 24.83 -12.79
N CYS A 302 40.56 25.55 -11.99
CA CYS A 302 39.49 24.97 -11.19
C CYS A 302 38.47 24.16 -12.02
N THR A 303 38.07 24.66 -13.19
CA THR A 303 37.12 23.97 -14.07
C THR A 303 37.62 22.59 -14.46
N GLN A 304 38.87 22.49 -14.93
CA GLN A 304 39.45 21.21 -15.33
C GLN A 304 39.55 20.24 -14.16
N ARG A 305 39.95 20.71 -12.97
CA ARG A 305 40.04 19.85 -11.77
C ARG A 305 38.67 19.34 -11.32
N LYS A 306 37.62 20.16 -11.41
CA LYS A 306 36.23 19.74 -11.11
C LYS A 306 35.78 18.64 -12.07
N ILE A 307 36.02 18.82 -13.37
CA ILE A 307 35.71 17.82 -14.40
C ILE A 307 36.48 16.53 -14.14
N SER A 308 37.80 16.61 -13.87
CA SER A 308 38.62 15.44 -13.55
C SER A 308 38.14 14.69 -12.31
N ALA A 309 37.71 15.38 -11.25
CA ALA A 309 37.20 14.74 -10.03
C ALA A 309 35.87 14.01 -10.28
N ILE A 310 34.96 14.62 -11.05
CA ILE A 310 33.70 14.00 -11.46
C ILE A 310 33.97 12.78 -12.33
N ASN A 311 34.80 12.91 -13.38
CA ASN A 311 35.15 11.80 -14.26
C ASN A 311 35.88 10.66 -13.54
N ALA A 312 36.72 10.96 -12.54
CA ALA A 312 37.37 9.94 -11.73
C ALA A 312 36.34 9.12 -10.91
N THR A 313 35.32 9.79 -10.36
CA THR A 313 34.25 9.10 -9.62
C THR A 313 33.35 8.29 -10.55
N LEU A 314 33.02 8.82 -11.72
CA LEU A 314 32.25 8.12 -12.75
C LEU A 314 33.03 6.94 -13.36
N GLY A 315 34.34 7.04 -13.44
CA GLY A 315 35.22 5.98 -13.92
C GLY A 315 35.53 4.91 -12.87
N ASP A 316 35.20 5.13 -11.59
CA ASP A 316 35.41 4.15 -10.53
C ASP A 316 34.33 3.05 -10.57
N PRO A 317 34.71 1.77 -10.80
CA PRO A 317 33.78 0.65 -10.79
C PRO A 317 32.98 0.53 -9.47
N ASN A 318 33.55 1.00 -8.36
CA ASN A 318 32.90 0.94 -7.05
C ASN A 318 31.70 1.89 -6.93
N THR A 319 31.66 2.98 -7.70
CA THR A 319 30.53 3.93 -7.68
C THR A 319 29.26 3.26 -8.15
N PHE A 320 29.29 2.62 -9.32
CA PHE A 320 28.12 1.93 -9.88
C PHE A 320 27.79 0.65 -9.11
N ALA A 321 28.80 -0.13 -8.70
CA ALA A 321 28.58 -1.29 -7.83
C ALA A 321 27.90 -0.89 -6.50
N GLY A 322 28.31 0.25 -5.93
CA GLY A 322 27.68 0.83 -4.74
C GLY A 322 26.22 1.23 -4.97
N VAL A 323 25.90 1.82 -6.12
CA VAL A 323 24.52 2.18 -6.50
C VAL A 323 23.64 0.94 -6.66
N ILE A 324 24.11 -0.10 -7.35
CA ILE A 324 23.38 -1.37 -7.51
C ILE A 324 23.18 -2.06 -6.15
N LYS A 325 24.21 -2.04 -5.28
CA LYS A 325 24.09 -2.56 -3.91
C LYS A 325 23.04 -1.80 -3.11
N ALA A 326 23.06 -0.46 -3.14
CA ALA A 326 22.07 0.35 -2.46
C ALA A 326 20.64 0.12 -2.99
N PHE A 327 20.50 -0.09 -4.30
CA PHE A 327 19.22 -0.43 -4.92
C PHE A 327 18.69 -1.76 -4.40
N ARG A 328 19.55 -2.77 -4.35
CA ARG A 328 19.24 -4.09 -3.79
C ARG A 328 18.86 -4.00 -2.32
N ASP A 329 19.62 -3.28 -1.50
CA ASP A 329 19.37 -3.17 -0.07
C ASP A 329 18.01 -2.49 0.21
N GLU A 330 17.67 -1.43 -0.54
CA GLU A 330 16.35 -0.79 -0.44
C GLU A 330 15.22 -1.70 -0.94
N PHE A 331 15.44 -2.48 -2.01
CA PHE A 331 14.48 -3.48 -2.48
C PHE A 331 14.22 -4.55 -1.42
N LEU A 332 15.27 -5.08 -0.78
CA LEU A 332 15.14 -6.10 0.26
C LEU A 332 14.38 -5.60 1.49
N LYS A 333 14.49 -4.31 1.83
CA LYS A 333 13.64 -3.70 2.88
C LYS A 333 12.16 -3.70 2.49
N VAL A 334 11.84 -3.41 1.22
CA VAL A 334 10.46 -3.46 0.72
C VAL A 334 9.94 -4.90 0.74
N ALA A 335 10.77 -5.86 0.31
CA ALA A 335 10.45 -7.28 0.32
C ALA A 335 10.18 -7.79 1.75
N GLN A 336 11.08 -7.52 2.70
CA GLN A 336 10.92 -7.93 4.08
C GLN A 336 9.64 -7.37 4.72
N ARG A 337 9.32 -6.12 4.42
CA ARG A 337 8.08 -5.50 4.90
C ARG A 337 6.84 -6.18 4.31
N LEU A 338 6.84 -6.47 3.01
CA LEU A 338 5.73 -7.19 2.38
C LEU A 338 5.53 -8.58 3.02
N GLU A 339 6.61 -9.33 3.20
CA GLU A 339 6.57 -10.65 3.82
C GLU A 339 5.95 -10.59 5.22
N GLN A 340 6.40 -9.64 6.05
CA GLN A 340 5.86 -9.42 7.39
C GLN A 340 4.39 -9.00 7.38
N ASP A 341 4.02 -8.06 6.51
CA ASP A 341 2.65 -7.55 6.42
C ASP A 341 1.67 -8.65 5.96
N VAL A 342 2.07 -9.48 4.98
CA VAL A 342 1.26 -10.62 4.49
C VAL A 342 1.17 -11.73 5.54
N GLN A 343 2.28 -12.08 6.20
CA GLN A 343 2.26 -13.08 7.27
C GLN A 343 1.35 -12.63 8.42
N GLY A 344 1.44 -11.37 8.83
CA GLY A 344 0.56 -10.80 9.85
C GLY A 344 -0.91 -10.84 9.44
N ALA A 345 -1.24 -10.61 8.17
CA ALA A 345 -2.61 -10.73 7.67
C ALA A 345 -3.11 -12.19 7.74
N ILE A 346 -2.27 -13.16 7.38
CA ILE A 346 -2.59 -14.60 7.48
C ILE A 346 -2.82 -15.01 8.93
N ASP A 347 -1.91 -14.65 9.84
CA ASP A 347 -1.99 -15.02 11.26
C ASP A 347 -3.25 -14.45 11.91
N ASN A 348 -3.57 -13.18 11.63
CA ASN A 348 -4.78 -12.52 12.12
C ASN A 348 -6.05 -13.20 11.60
N TYR A 349 -6.07 -13.58 10.31
CA TYR A 349 -7.21 -14.28 9.72
C TYR A 349 -7.41 -15.65 10.34
N LEU A 350 -6.36 -16.47 10.42
CA LEU A 350 -6.43 -17.81 11.02
C LEU A 350 -6.87 -17.75 12.49
N SER A 351 -6.35 -16.78 13.26
CA SER A 351 -6.77 -16.57 14.65
C SER A 351 -8.25 -16.19 14.76
N ALA A 352 -8.75 -15.35 13.86
CA ALA A 352 -10.16 -14.94 13.87
C ALA A 352 -11.09 -16.09 13.47
N VAL A 353 -10.73 -16.88 12.45
CA VAL A 353 -11.50 -18.06 12.04
C VAL A 353 -11.52 -19.11 13.14
N ARG A 354 -10.39 -19.37 13.81
CA ARG A 354 -10.31 -20.24 14.99
C ARG A 354 -11.26 -19.79 16.08
N THR A 355 -11.25 -18.49 16.40
CA THR A 355 -12.17 -17.90 17.39
C THR A 355 -13.63 -18.15 17.00
N ALA A 356 -13.99 -17.95 15.73
CA ALA A 356 -15.34 -18.21 15.24
C ALA A 356 -15.73 -19.69 15.33
N PHE A 357 -14.80 -20.61 15.04
CA PHE A 357 -15.04 -22.04 15.20
C PHE A 357 -15.24 -22.42 16.66
N ASP A 358 -14.46 -21.83 17.57
CA ASP A 358 -14.54 -22.11 19.00
C ASP A 358 -15.86 -21.62 19.63
N ILE A 359 -16.50 -20.58 19.08
CA ILE A 359 -17.87 -20.18 19.48
C ILE A 359 -18.86 -21.36 19.29
N VAL A 360 -18.70 -22.13 18.21
CA VAL A 360 -19.57 -23.28 17.90
C VAL A 360 -19.11 -24.56 18.61
N ARG A 361 -17.79 -24.77 18.70
CA ARG A 361 -17.21 -25.96 19.34
C ARG A 361 -17.48 -25.99 20.84
N THR A 362 -17.29 -24.86 21.52
CA THR A 362 -17.43 -24.79 22.98
C THR A 362 -18.89 -24.88 23.40
N GLU A 363 -19.16 -25.38 24.61
CA GLU A 363 -20.50 -25.33 25.21
C GLU A 363 -20.78 -23.98 25.90
N ASN A 364 -19.84 -23.04 25.85
CA ASN A 364 -19.92 -21.80 26.60
C ASN A 364 -21.12 -20.95 26.15
N ALA A 365 -21.32 -20.77 24.84
CA ALA A 365 -22.46 -20.04 24.32
C ALA A 365 -23.81 -20.65 24.76
N ALA A 366 -23.90 -21.99 24.80
CA ALA A 366 -25.09 -22.69 25.29
C ALA A 366 -25.29 -22.50 26.80
N LYS A 367 -24.23 -22.67 27.61
CA LYS A 367 -24.29 -22.52 29.07
C LYS A 367 -24.60 -21.08 29.48
N GLU A 368 -24.00 -20.09 28.83
CA GLU A 368 -24.22 -18.67 29.07
C GLU A 368 -25.66 -18.27 28.70
N SER A 369 -26.14 -18.74 27.54
CA SER A 369 -27.52 -18.50 27.09
C SER A 369 -28.58 -19.11 28.01
N GLU A 370 -28.31 -20.29 28.57
CA GLU A 370 -29.19 -20.93 29.56
C GLU A 370 -29.16 -20.22 30.92
N SER A 371 -28.03 -19.60 31.28
CA SER A 371 -27.85 -18.93 32.57
C SER A 371 -28.53 -17.56 32.63
N ASP A 372 -28.55 -16.80 31.53
CA ASP A 372 -29.22 -15.48 31.45
C ASP A 372 -29.87 -15.24 30.08
N ARG A 373 -31.03 -15.89 29.87
CA ARG A 373 -31.83 -15.73 28.66
C ARG A 373 -32.26 -14.27 28.38
N PRO A 374 -32.69 -13.46 29.38
CA PRO A 374 -32.97 -12.04 29.17
C PRO A 374 -31.78 -11.26 28.62
N PHE A 375 -30.54 -11.59 29.00
CA PHE A 375 -29.34 -10.98 28.42
C PHE A 375 -29.16 -11.38 26.95
N THR A 376 -29.26 -12.67 26.62
CA THR A 376 -29.15 -13.15 25.23
C THR A 376 -30.16 -12.47 24.30
N ASP A 377 -31.41 -12.30 24.75
CA ASP A 377 -32.45 -11.61 23.98
C ASP A 377 -32.11 -10.13 23.73
N ARG A 378 -31.54 -9.44 24.73
CA ARG A 378 -31.06 -8.05 24.56
C ARG A 378 -29.89 -7.94 23.58
N VAL A 379 -28.96 -8.90 23.63
CA VAL A 379 -27.83 -8.96 22.69
C VAL A 379 -28.34 -9.17 21.27
N SER A 380 -29.25 -10.13 21.06
CA SER A 380 -29.88 -10.39 19.75
C SER A 380 -30.59 -9.16 19.17
N ALA A 381 -31.36 -8.45 20.00
CA ALA A 381 -32.02 -7.21 19.61
C ALA A 381 -31.01 -6.11 19.22
N SER A 382 -29.91 -6.00 19.98
CA SER A 382 -28.86 -5.01 19.74
C SER A 382 -28.09 -5.29 18.45
N VAL A 383 -27.76 -6.56 18.15
CA VAL A 383 -27.13 -6.97 16.89
C VAL A 383 -28.04 -6.64 15.71
N THR A 384 -29.34 -6.92 15.85
CA THR A 384 -30.31 -6.63 14.79
C THR A 384 -30.41 -5.11 14.53
N ALA A 385 -30.42 -4.29 15.57
CA ALA A 385 -30.42 -2.83 15.43
C ALA A 385 -29.13 -2.33 14.76
N ALA A 386 -27.96 -2.80 15.21
CA ALA A 386 -26.67 -2.41 14.67
C ALA A 386 -26.52 -2.77 13.18
N LYS A 387 -27.06 -3.91 12.73
CA LYS A 387 -27.08 -4.29 11.31
C LYS A 387 -27.90 -3.34 10.45
N ARG A 388 -29.08 -2.91 10.93
CA ARG A 388 -29.90 -1.92 10.21
C ARG A 388 -29.18 -0.58 10.09
N ASP A 389 -28.51 -0.15 11.15
CA ASP A 389 -27.71 1.08 11.12
C ASP A 389 -26.52 0.95 10.17
N LEU A 390 -25.89 -0.23 10.12
CA LEU A 390 -24.81 -0.52 9.19
C LEU A 390 -25.28 -0.48 7.74
N GLU A 391 -26.43 -1.10 7.41
CA GLU A 391 -27.02 -1.06 6.07
C GLU A 391 -27.30 0.39 5.63
N ARG A 392 -27.82 1.22 6.54
CA ARG A 392 -27.99 2.66 6.30
C ARG A 392 -26.67 3.36 6.02
N LEU A 393 -25.64 3.12 6.82
CA LEU A 393 -24.30 3.71 6.60
C LEU A 393 -23.71 3.24 5.27
N GLN A 394 -23.80 1.96 4.94
CA GLN A 394 -23.30 1.40 3.68
C GLN A 394 -24.02 2.00 2.47
N SER A 395 -25.33 2.27 2.55
CA SER A 395 -26.06 2.98 1.49
C SER A 395 -25.49 4.38 1.19
N VAL A 396 -24.95 5.07 2.21
CA VAL A 396 -24.36 6.40 2.07
C VAL A 396 -22.95 6.30 1.46
N PHE A 397 -22.20 5.26 1.81
CA PHE A 397 -20.86 5.02 1.27
C PHE A 397 -20.87 4.42 -0.16
N GLY A 398 -21.91 3.70 -0.56
CA GLY A 398 -22.06 3.11 -1.90
C GLY A 398 -22.55 4.06 -2.99
N GLN A 399 -22.99 5.27 -2.64
CA GLN A 399 -23.40 6.34 -3.58
C GLN A 399 -22.26 7.31 -3.97
N ARG A 400 -21.03 7.09 -3.48
CA ARG A 400 -19.83 7.88 -3.80
C ARG A 400 -18.81 7.02 -4.49
#